data_AF-A0A9N9E1F5-F1
#
_entry.id   AF-A0A9N9E1F5-F1
#
_cell.length_a   1.000
_cell.length_b   1.000
_cell.length_c   1.000
_cell.angle_alpha   90.00
_cell.angle_beta   90.00
_cell.angle_gamma   90.00
#
_symmetry.space_group_name_H-M   'P 1'
#
loop_
_entity.id
_entity.type
_entity.pdbx_description
1 polymer ?
#
loop_
_entity_poly.entity_id
_entity_poly.type
_entity_poly.pdbx_seq_one_letter_code
_entity_poly.pdbx_strand_id
1 'polypeptide(L)'
;LGGGTETRILKYTYGVGISDSGDLSRHRPRNIFKRLAQRGTEVLIDSKFGCELSYRNQAAQLNISIYTTCEDTAKYCDDPGVELFGQLLIELLNVPDANPGPARSVDFSLIFGKTGIRAQAKDKLTGNKSEALFALKL
;
A
#
# COMPACT_ATOMS: atom_id res chain seq x y z
N LEU A 1 29.73 7.41 5.47
CA LEU A 1 29.05 8.30 4.50
C LEU A 1 29.06 7.60 3.15
N GLY A 2 27.96 6.98 2.77
CA GLY A 2 27.84 6.22 1.52
C GLY A 2 26.39 6.28 1.04
N GLY A 3 25.89 7.49 0.82
CA GLY A 3 24.56 7.70 0.24
C GLY A 3 24.64 7.40 -1.25
N GLY A 4 23.96 6.35 -1.70
CA GLY A 4 23.92 5.99 -3.12
C GLY A 4 23.33 7.13 -3.96
N THR A 5 24.04 7.51 -5.01
CA THR A 5 23.58 8.44 -6.06
C THR A 5 22.82 7.70 -7.17
N GLU A 6 22.53 6.42 -7.00
CA GLU A 6 21.84 5.60 -7.99
C GLU A 6 20.34 5.94 -7.98
N THR A 7 19.80 6.23 -9.15
CA THR A 7 18.38 6.52 -9.36
C THR A 7 17.76 5.47 -10.29
N ARG A 8 16.44 5.49 -10.37
CA ARG A 8 15.66 4.73 -11.35
C ARG A 8 14.39 5.47 -11.74
N ILE A 9 13.95 5.25 -12.96
CA ILE A 9 12.66 5.75 -13.44
C ILE A 9 11.60 4.67 -13.20
N LEU A 10 10.47 5.06 -12.59
CA LEU A 10 9.35 4.16 -12.34
C LEU A 10 8.60 3.84 -13.63
N LYS A 11 8.53 2.56 -14.00
CA LYS A 11 7.81 2.11 -15.21
C LYS A 11 6.28 2.16 -15.09
N TYR A 12 5.77 2.11 -13.86
CA TYR A 12 4.35 2.09 -13.53
C TYR A 12 4.06 3.08 -12.41
N THR A 13 2.79 3.46 -12.30
CA THR A 13 2.24 4.11 -11.10
C THR A 13 1.89 3.02 -10.12
N TYR A 14 2.35 3.14 -8.87
CA TYR A 14 2.15 2.17 -7.80
C TYR A 14 1.21 2.74 -6.76
N GLY A 15 0.30 1.90 -6.24
CA GLY A 15 -0.64 2.30 -5.22
C GLY A 15 -1.21 1.11 -4.46
N VAL A 16 -2.11 1.41 -3.54
CA VAL A 16 -2.82 0.42 -2.73
C VAL A 16 -4.32 0.59 -2.86
N GLY A 17 -5.05 -0.52 -2.73
CA GLY A 17 -6.51 -0.49 -2.66
C GLY A 17 -6.98 -0.08 -1.27
N ILE A 18 -7.93 0.86 -1.21
CA ILE A 18 -8.59 1.27 0.03
C ILE A 18 -10.10 1.17 -0.17
N SER A 19 -10.79 0.50 0.75
CA SER A 19 -12.25 0.49 0.74
C SER A 19 -12.80 1.90 0.96
N ASP A 20 -13.66 2.35 0.06
CA ASP A 20 -14.43 3.59 0.26
C ASP A 20 -15.46 3.37 1.38
N SER A 21 -15.04 3.56 2.62
CA SER A 21 -15.90 3.40 3.80
C SER A 21 -16.81 4.60 4.06
N GLY A 22 -16.70 5.67 3.24
CA GLY A 22 -17.33 6.96 3.49
C GLY A 22 -18.65 7.19 2.77
N ASP A 23 -18.92 6.51 1.65
CA ASP A 23 -20.07 6.82 0.81
C ASP A 23 -21.09 5.67 0.74
N LEU A 24 -21.87 5.51 1.82
CA LEU A 24 -23.01 4.59 1.88
C LEU A 24 -24.11 4.91 0.85
N SER A 25 -24.04 6.05 0.16
CA SER A 25 -25.00 6.42 -0.89
C SER A 25 -24.69 5.77 -2.24
N ARG A 26 -23.49 5.19 -2.42
CA ARG A 26 -23.14 4.46 -3.64
C ARG A 26 -23.72 3.05 -3.60
N HIS A 27 -24.58 2.74 -4.56
CA HIS A 27 -25.14 1.40 -4.78
C HIS A 27 -24.09 0.29 -5.04
N ARG A 28 -22.81 0.64 -5.29
CA ARG A 28 -21.67 -0.28 -5.31
C ARG A 28 -20.40 0.41 -4.78
N PRO A 29 -19.95 0.14 -3.54
CA PRO A 29 -18.66 0.64 -3.08
C PRO A 29 -17.55 0.05 -3.94
N ARG A 30 -16.69 0.91 -4.48
CA ARG A 30 -15.48 0.50 -5.22
C ARG A 30 -14.25 0.73 -4.36
N ASN A 31 -13.25 -0.11 -4.54
CA ASN A 31 -11.96 0.12 -3.90
C ASN A 31 -11.25 1.26 -4.63
N ILE A 32 -10.88 2.30 -3.88
CA ILE A 32 -10.12 3.45 -4.38
C ILE A 32 -8.68 3.01 -4.59
N PHE A 33 -8.12 3.37 -5.73
CA PHE A 33 -6.69 3.25 -6.00
C PHE A 33 -5.97 4.46 -5.39
N LYS A 34 -5.37 4.29 -4.21
CA LYS A 34 -4.53 5.33 -3.60
C LYS A 34 -3.12 5.24 -4.17
N ARG A 35 -2.81 6.16 -5.07
CA ARG A 35 -1.46 6.34 -5.64
C ARG A 35 -0.44 6.68 -4.54
N LEU A 36 0.70 5.99 -4.56
CA LEU A 36 1.85 6.24 -3.69
C LEU A 36 3.07 6.77 -4.47
N ALA A 37 3.30 6.24 -5.67
CA ALA A 37 4.40 6.64 -6.53
C ALA A 37 3.95 6.67 -7.99
N GLN A 38 4.40 7.67 -8.75
CA GLN A 38 3.91 7.96 -10.10
C GLN A 38 4.88 7.40 -11.15
N ARG A 39 4.34 6.86 -12.25
CA ARG A 39 5.11 6.47 -13.43
C ARG A 39 5.91 7.64 -13.97
N GLY A 40 7.11 7.38 -14.48
CA GLY A 40 7.99 8.37 -15.08
C GLY A 40 8.76 9.22 -14.05
N THR A 41 8.45 9.10 -12.76
CA THR A 41 9.23 9.74 -11.71
C THR A 41 10.59 9.06 -11.55
N GLU A 42 11.66 9.86 -11.56
CA GLU A 42 12.98 9.44 -11.14
C GLU A 42 13.06 9.42 -9.61
N VAL A 43 13.43 8.28 -9.03
CA VAL A 43 13.55 8.10 -7.58
C VAL A 43 14.93 7.56 -7.24
N LEU A 44 15.49 7.98 -6.11
CA LEU A 44 16.70 7.38 -5.56
C LEU A 44 16.42 5.92 -5.19
N ILE A 45 17.40 5.05 -5.39
CA ILE A 45 17.33 3.68 -4.87
C ILE A 45 17.09 3.72 -3.35
N ASP A 46 16.22 2.81 -2.90
CA ASP A 46 15.75 2.69 -1.52
C ASP A 46 14.88 3.86 -1.02
N SER A 47 14.41 4.73 -1.92
CA SER A 47 13.37 5.72 -1.59
C SER A 47 12.08 5.03 -1.14
N LYS A 48 11.50 5.58 -0.08
CA LYS A 48 10.30 5.07 0.59
C LYS A 48 9.09 5.93 0.29
N PHE A 49 8.01 5.31 -0.16
CA PHE A 49 6.71 5.95 -0.41
C PHE A 49 5.63 5.20 0.36
N GLY A 50 4.79 5.89 1.12
CA GLY A 50 3.87 5.20 2.02
C GLY A 50 2.64 5.99 2.39
N CYS A 51 1.75 5.31 3.09
CA CYS A 51 0.54 5.90 3.66
C CYS A 51 0.08 5.14 4.90
N GLU A 52 -0.76 5.79 5.68
CA GLU A 52 -1.50 5.15 6.76
C GLU A 52 -2.77 4.48 6.21
N LEU A 53 -3.05 3.26 6.68
CA LEU A 53 -4.23 2.45 6.35
C LEU A 53 -5.02 2.18 7.63
N SER A 54 -6.22 2.76 7.76
CA SER A 54 -7.11 2.50 8.90
C SER A 54 -7.82 1.16 8.73
N TYR A 55 -8.02 0.45 9.85
CA TYR A 55 -8.73 -0.83 9.87
C TYR A 55 -9.73 -0.91 11.04
N ARG A 56 -10.68 -1.84 10.96
CA ARG A 56 -11.70 -2.05 12.01
C ARG A 56 -11.16 -2.93 13.14
N ASN A 57 -11.60 -2.65 14.37
CA ASN A 57 -11.08 -3.23 15.61
C ASN A 57 -11.14 -4.77 15.74
N GLN A 58 -11.87 -5.46 14.86
CA GLN A 58 -12.11 -6.91 14.91
C GLN A 58 -11.26 -7.71 13.91
N ALA A 59 -10.52 -7.06 13.01
CA ALA A 59 -9.71 -7.78 12.04
C ALA A 59 -8.45 -8.36 12.73
N ALA A 60 -8.31 -9.68 12.74
CA ALA A 60 -7.08 -10.35 13.19
C ALA A 60 -5.95 -10.23 12.15
N GLN A 61 -6.29 -9.95 10.89
CA GLN A 61 -5.35 -9.81 9.79
C GLN A 61 -5.82 -8.73 8.82
N LEU A 62 -4.87 -8.07 8.16
CA LEU A 62 -5.14 -7.16 7.05
C LEU A 62 -4.36 -7.62 5.81
N ASN A 63 -5.08 -7.89 4.72
CA ASN A 63 -4.47 -8.14 3.42
C ASN A 63 -4.42 -6.84 2.60
N ILE A 64 -3.22 -6.31 2.40
CA ILE A 64 -2.98 -5.07 1.66
C ILE A 64 -2.71 -5.42 0.21
N SER A 65 -3.64 -5.08 -0.67
CA SER A 65 -3.48 -5.26 -2.12
C SER A 65 -2.75 -4.08 -2.75
N ILE A 66 -1.66 -4.38 -3.44
CA ILE A 66 -0.79 -3.45 -4.14
C ILE A 66 -1.11 -3.53 -5.63
N TYR A 67 -1.34 -2.39 -6.25
CA TYR A 67 -1.74 -2.29 -7.64
C TYR A 67 -0.74 -1.46 -8.45
N THR A 68 -0.67 -1.75 -9.74
CA THR A 68 0.09 -1.01 -10.73
C THR A 68 -0.78 -0.55 -11.88
N THR A 69 -0.44 0.57 -12.49
CA THR A 69 -1.08 1.02 -13.73
C THR A 69 -0.14 1.86 -14.59
N CYS A 70 -0.41 1.88 -15.91
CA CYS A 70 0.19 2.82 -16.85
C CYS A 70 -0.62 4.11 -17.02
N GLU A 71 -1.85 4.14 -16.49
CA GLU A 71 -2.82 5.23 -16.67
C GLU A 71 -2.66 6.30 -15.58
N ASP A 72 -2.42 7.55 -15.99
CA ASP A 72 -2.24 8.67 -15.07
C ASP A 72 -3.55 9.11 -14.39
N THR A 73 -4.69 8.73 -14.97
CA THR A 73 -6.02 9.12 -14.51
C THR A 73 -6.73 8.05 -13.68
N ALA A 74 -6.07 6.93 -13.36
CA ALA A 74 -6.66 5.84 -12.57
C ALA A 74 -7.12 6.32 -11.18
N LYS A 75 -8.37 5.98 -10.82
CA LYS A 75 -9.02 6.35 -9.55
C LYS A 75 -9.45 5.13 -8.73
N TYR A 76 -9.81 4.04 -9.39
CA TYR A 76 -10.32 2.83 -8.75
C TYR A 76 -9.47 1.61 -9.09
N CYS A 77 -9.45 0.62 -8.19
CA CYS A 77 -8.72 -0.64 -8.41
C CYS A 77 -9.29 -1.48 -9.55
N ASP A 78 -10.51 -1.19 -10.01
CA ASP A 78 -11.18 -1.83 -11.13
C ASP A 78 -11.20 -0.98 -12.41
N ASP A 79 -10.50 0.17 -12.43
CA ASP A 79 -10.36 0.97 -13.64
C ASP A 79 -9.53 0.20 -14.70
N PRO A 80 -9.82 0.39 -16.00
CA PRO A 80 -9.04 -0.21 -17.07
C PRO A 80 -7.54 0.07 -16.93
N GLY A 81 -6.71 -0.97 -17.08
CA GLY A 81 -5.26 -0.86 -16.97
C GLY A 81 -4.72 -0.79 -15.54
N VAL A 82 -5.58 -0.93 -14.51
CA VAL A 82 -5.14 -1.16 -13.12
C VAL A 82 -5.04 -2.67 -12.88
N GLU A 83 -3.85 -3.12 -12.52
CA GLU A 83 -3.56 -4.55 -12.32
C GLU A 83 -3.11 -4.82 -10.88
N LEU A 84 -3.52 -5.96 -10.32
CA LEU A 84 -2.99 -6.44 -9.05
C LEU A 84 -1.53 -6.83 -9.22
N PHE A 85 -0.64 -6.12 -8.53
CA PHE A 85 0.79 -6.36 -8.56
C PHE A 85 1.23 -7.37 -7.50
N GLY A 86 0.65 -7.28 -6.30
CA GLY A 86 1.02 -8.13 -5.19
C GLY A 86 0.14 -7.90 -3.96
N GLN A 87 0.35 -8.73 -2.95
CA GLN A 87 -0.39 -8.66 -1.69
C GLN A 87 0.57 -8.81 -0.50
N LEU A 88 0.32 -8.05 0.56
CA LEU A 88 1.04 -8.16 1.82
C LEU A 88 0.03 -8.41 2.95
N LEU A 89 0.17 -9.56 3.61
CA LEU A 89 -0.61 -9.91 4.79
C LEU A 89 0.13 -9.41 6.04
N ILE A 90 -0.58 -8.73 6.94
CA ILE A 90 -0.08 -8.39 8.27
C ILE A 90 -1.04 -8.92 9.35
N GLU A 91 -0.47 -9.62 10.33
CA GLU A 91 -1.18 -10.03 11.54
C GLU A 91 -1.41 -8.81 12.44
N LEU A 92 -2.65 -8.67 12.90
CA LEU A 92 -3.11 -7.60 13.76
C LEU A 92 -3.49 -8.15 15.13
N LEU A 93 -3.42 -7.33 16.17
CA LEU A 93 -3.96 -7.73 17.46
C LEU A 93 -5.48 -7.73 17.40
N ASN A 94 -6.07 -8.91 17.54
CA ASN A 94 -7.49 -9.04 17.81
C ASN A 94 -7.75 -8.58 19.26
N VAL A 95 -8.41 -7.44 19.43
CA VAL A 95 -8.82 -6.94 20.76
C VAL A 95 -10.34 -6.89 20.77
N PRO A 96 -11.00 -7.56 21.74
CA PRO A 96 -12.45 -7.51 21.90
C PRO A 96 -12.98 -6.07 21.97
N ASP A 97 -14.17 -5.84 21.41
CA ASP A 97 -14.82 -4.52 21.29
C ASP A 97 -15.17 -3.82 22.62
N ALA A 98 -14.75 -4.36 23.76
CA ALA A 98 -15.09 -3.84 25.08
C ALA A 98 -14.57 -2.41 25.33
N ASN A 99 -13.70 -1.88 24.46
CA ASN A 99 -13.32 -0.47 24.49
C ASN A 99 -13.11 0.08 23.06
N PRO A 100 -13.73 1.22 22.68
CA PRO A 100 -13.37 1.95 21.47
C PRO A 100 -11.97 2.55 21.67
N GLY A 101 -10.96 1.71 21.56
CA GLY A 101 -9.57 2.13 21.55
C GLY A 101 -9.30 3.12 20.43
N PRO A 102 -8.13 3.78 20.43
CA PRO A 102 -7.75 4.73 19.39
C PRO A 102 -7.89 4.10 18.00
N ALA A 103 -8.19 4.94 17.01
CA ALA A 103 -8.30 4.52 15.61
C ALA A 103 -7.10 3.66 15.23
N ARG A 104 -7.36 2.41 14.84
CA ARG A 104 -6.30 1.48 14.52
C ARG A 104 -5.86 1.65 13.08
N SER A 105 -4.55 1.67 12.88
CA SER A 105 -3.98 1.82 11.56
C SER A 105 -2.63 1.12 11.41
N VAL A 106 -2.32 0.83 10.16
CA VAL A 106 -1.06 0.26 9.70
C VAL A 106 -0.31 1.33 8.92
N ASP A 107 0.96 1.52 9.26
CA ASP A 107 1.89 2.25 8.42
C ASP A 107 2.33 1.32 7.28
N PHE A 108 1.94 1.64 6.05
CA PHE A 108 2.33 0.89 4.86
C PHE A 108 3.32 1.69 4.00
N SER A 109 4.28 1.00 3.38
CA SER A 109 5.20 1.63 2.43
C SER A 109 5.75 0.69 1.38
N LEU A 110 6.06 1.25 0.22
CA LEU A 110 6.88 0.66 -0.84
C LEU A 110 8.27 1.30 -0.83
N ILE A 111 9.30 0.47 -0.93
CA ILE A 111 10.70 0.86 -1.02
C ILE A 111 11.24 0.37 -2.36
N PHE A 112 11.69 1.30 -3.20
CA PHE A 112 12.14 0.99 -4.55
C PHE A 112 13.62 0.67 -4.58
N GLY A 113 13.94 -0.62 -4.39
CA GLY A 113 15.30 -1.12 -4.50
C GLY A 113 15.77 -1.22 -5.95
N LYS A 114 17.02 -1.67 -6.11
CA LYS A 114 17.68 -1.86 -7.42
C LYS A 114 17.04 -2.97 -8.27
N THR A 115 16.75 -4.11 -7.66
CA THR A 115 16.25 -5.32 -8.34
C THR A 115 14.79 -5.64 -8.04
N GLY A 116 14.18 -4.92 -7.10
CA GLY A 116 12.85 -5.25 -6.57
C GLY A 116 12.18 -4.07 -5.89
N ILE A 117 10.97 -4.31 -5.41
CA ILE A 117 10.20 -3.39 -4.59
C ILE A 117 9.89 -4.10 -3.28
N ARG A 118 10.33 -3.53 -2.15
CA ARG A 118 9.99 -4.06 -0.84
C ARG A 118 8.73 -3.38 -0.33
N ALA A 119 7.70 -4.16 -0.04
CA ALA A 119 6.54 -3.67 0.71
C ALA A 119 6.78 -3.94 2.19
N GLN A 120 6.44 -2.97 3.04
CA GLN A 120 6.48 -3.09 4.49
C GLN A 120 5.19 -2.56 5.09
N ALA A 121 4.71 -3.26 6.11
CA ALA A 121 3.59 -2.87 6.93
C ALA A 121 4.01 -2.91 8.39
N LYS A 122 3.56 -1.94 9.18
CA LYS A 122 3.71 -1.93 10.64
C LYS A 122 2.38 -1.59 11.30
N ASP A 123 1.86 -2.49 12.11
CA ASP A 123 0.72 -2.17 12.98
C ASP A 123 1.16 -1.14 14.01
N LYS A 124 0.49 0.01 14.06
CA LYS A 124 0.88 1.11 14.96
C LYS A 124 0.56 0.80 16.42
N LEU A 125 -0.40 -0.09 16.68
CA LEU A 125 -0.78 -0.47 18.03
C LEU A 125 0.27 -1.39 18.67
N THR A 126 0.59 -2.51 18.01
CA THR A 126 1.52 -3.51 18.56
C THR A 126 2.97 -3.29 18.16
N GLY A 127 3.21 -2.58 17.06
CA GLY A 127 4.52 -2.53 16.42
C GLY A 127 4.85 -3.76 15.57
N ASN A 128 3.94 -4.74 15.45
CA ASN A 128 4.11 -5.90 14.58
C ASN A 128 4.39 -5.45 13.15
N LYS A 129 5.28 -6.18 12.47
CA LYS A 129 5.70 -5.86 11.11
C LYS A 129 5.49 -7.05 10.19
N SER A 130 5.22 -6.74 8.93
CA SER A 130 5.26 -7.68 7.83
C SER A 130 5.98 -7.05 6.66
N GLU A 131 6.70 -7.86 5.88
CA GLU A 131 7.36 -7.41 4.67
C GLU A 131 7.33 -8.45 3.57
N ALA A 132 7.36 -7.99 2.32
CA ALA A 132 7.48 -8.81 1.14
C ALA A 132 8.37 -8.13 0.11
N LEU A 133 9.11 -8.92 -0.66
CA LEU A 133 9.93 -8.44 -1.77
C LEU A 133 9.29 -8.90 -3.09
N PHE A 134 8.99 -7.95 -3.96
CA PHE A 134 8.48 -8.21 -5.29
C PHE A 134 9.57 -7.95 -6.31
N ALA A 135 9.79 -8.91 -7.21
CA ALA A 135 10.66 -8.69 -8.35
C ALA A 135 10.04 -7.63 -9.26
N LEU A 136 10.89 -6.78 -9.85
CA LEU A 136 10.44 -5.91 -10.92
C LEU A 136 10.17 -6.76 -12.16
N LYS A 137 8.99 -6.58 -12.76
CA LYS A 137 8.79 -7.02 -14.13
C LYS A 137 9.69 -6.15 -15.01
N LEU A 138 10.75 -6.75 -15.55
CA LEU A 138 11.70 -6.10 -16.47
C LEU A 138 11.02 -5.78 -17.79
#